data_AF-A0A0Q4PAS5-F1
#
_entry.id   AF-A0A0Q4PAS5-F1
#
_cell.length_a   1.000
_cell.length_b   1.000
_cell.length_c   1.000
_cell.angle_alpha   90.00
_cell.angle_beta   90.00
_cell.angle_gamma   90.00
#
_symmetry.space_group_name_H-M   'P 1'
#
loop_
_entity.id
_entity.type
_entity.pdbx_description
1 polymer ?
#
loop_
_entity_poly.entity_id
_entity_poly.type
_entity_poly.pdbx_seq_one_letter_code
_entity_poly.pdbx_strand_id
1 'polypeptide(L)'
;MLKKMIIASLLVAAGVQQAAADGKVYVKLPDLSSYTDHRAEEFLTEVVLANVVSSNCAGFEITDAEWSLLTDSADILAYGQLKLSTDDYDSYFYKPAFDALDKPGTCEEKGPGVEQVLSELVAQGGSRDPLPDQEKAYEEWRAYMDALESGASTPAPTKTKTK
;
A
#
# COMPACT_ATOMS: atom_id res chain seq x y z
N MET A 1 2.32 -56.27 43.71
CA MET A 1 1.14 -56.20 42.82
C MET A 1 0.46 -54.84 43.01
N LEU A 2 0.53 -53.94 42.03
CA LEU A 2 -0.39 -52.81 41.80
C LEU A 2 0.03 -52.20 40.44
N LYS A 3 -0.61 -52.59 39.34
CA LYS A 3 -1.82 -52.01 38.73
C LYS A 3 -1.50 -50.87 37.73
N LYS A 4 -1.45 -51.31 36.46
CA LYS A 4 -2.00 -50.70 35.24
C LYS A 4 -1.68 -49.23 34.92
N MET A 5 -0.94 -49.10 33.82
CA MET A 5 -0.84 -47.92 32.94
C MET A 5 -2.22 -47.33 32.60
N ILE A 6 -2.31 -45.99 32.55
CA ILE A 6 -3.10 -45.26 31.55
C ILE A 6 -2.28 -44.03 31.12
N ILE A 7 -1.97 -44.00 29.82
CA ILE A 7 -1.43 -42.88 29.07
C ILE A 7 -2.60 -41.90 28.83
N ALA A 8 -2.42 -40.62 29.14
CA ALA A 8 -3.31 -39.56 28.68
C ALA A 8 -2.45 -38.38 28.19
N SER A 9 -2.16 -38.39 26.89
CA SER A 9 -1.64 -37.26 26.16
C SER A 9 -2.71 -36.17 26.10
N LEU A 10 -2.48 -35.03 26.75
CA LEU A 10 -3.22 -33.79 26.44
C LEU A 10 -2.30 -32.88 25.62
N LEU A 11 -2.50 -32.95 24.30
CA LEU A 11 -2.18 -31.88 23.37
C LEU A 11 -3.09 -30.70 23.70
N VAL A 12 -2.62 -29.75 24.50
CA VAL A 12 -3.22 -28.42 24.53
C VAL A 12 -2.61 -27.67 23.36
N ALA A 13 -3.41 -27.53 22.30
CA ALA A 13 -3.15 -26.67 21.18
C ALA A 13 -2.83 -25.27 21.73
N ALA A 14 -1.55 -24.89 21.68
CA ALA A 14 -1.18 -23.49 21.68
C ALA A 14 -1.86 -22.90 20.44
N GLY A 15 -2.89 -22.09 20.66
CA GLY A 15 -3.40 -21.19 19.64
C GLY A 15 -2.24 -20.31 19.23
N VAL A 16 -1.57 -20.70 18.14
CA VAL A 16 -0.69 -19.81 17.42
C VAL A 16 -1.64 -18.80 16.81
N GLN A 17 -1.89 -17.71 17.52
CA GLN A 17 -2.24 -16.45 16.86
C GLN A 17 -1.09 -16.23 15.90
N GLN A 18 -1.31 -16.55 14.62
CA GLN A 18 -0.46 -16.09 13.54
C GLN A 18 -0.62 -14.57 13.56
N ALA A 19 0.19 -13.90 14.38
CA ALA A 19 0.41 -12.48 14.22
C ALA A 19 0.85 -12.30 12.76
N ALA A 20 0.05 -11.59 11.97
CA ALA A 20 0.46 -11.14 10.65
C ALA A 20 1.82 -10.45 10.83
N ALA A 21 2.84 -11.00 10.18
CA ALA A 21 4.23 -10.85 10.61
C ALA A 21 4.87 -9.47 10.39
N ASP A 22 4.09 -8.45 9.98
CA ASP A 22 4.61 -7.11 9.66
C ASP A 22 3.86 -5.95 10.33
N GLY A 23 2.79 -6.21 11.11
CA GLY A 23 2.02 -5.14 11.75
C GLY A 23 1.25 -4.22 10.79
N LYS A 24 1.22 -4.52 9.48
CA LYS A 24 0.40 -3.81 8.49
C LYS A 24 -1.08 -3.90 8.86
N VAL A 25 -1.76 -2.76 8.81
CA VAL A 25 -3.22 -2.64 8.93
C VAL A 25 -3.80 -2.52 7.53
N TYR A 26 -4.85 -3.25 7.21
CA TYR A 26 -5.58 -3.15 5.96
C TYR A 26 -6.85 -2.34 6.12
N VAL A 27 -7.09 -1.46 5.16
CA VAL A 27 -8.27 -0.60 5.07
C VAL A 27 -9.01 -0.83 3.75
N LYS A 28 -10.22 -0.28 3.65
CA LYS A 28 -10.91 -0.21 2.35
C LYS A 28 -10.16 0.76 1.44
N LEU A 29 -9.73 0.28 0.27
CA LEU A 29 -9.03 1.09 -0.73
C LEU A 29 -10.02 1.92 -1.59
N PRO A 30 -9.59 3.07 -2.11
CA PRO A 30 -10.38 3.90 -3.00
C PRO A 30 -10.56 3.27 -4.39
N ASP A 31 -11.59 3.72 -5.11
CA ASP A 31 -11.73 3.49 -6.55
C ASP A 31 -11.01 4.61 -7.31
N LEU A 32 -9.80 4.31 -7.79
CA LEU A 32 -8.99 5.23 -8.57
C LEU A 32 -9.04 4.95 -10.08
N SER A 33 -10.03 4.18 -10.56
CA SER A 33 -10.16 3.84 -11.98
C SER A 33 -10.37 5.05 -12.92
N SER A 34 -10.79 6.20 -12.36
CA SER A 34 -10.95 7.45 -13.11
C SER A 34 -9.68 8.33 -13.17
N TYR A 35 -8.61 7.95 -12.45
CA TYR A 35 -7.33 8.63 -12.47
C TYR A 35 -6.47 7.99 -13.54
N THR A 36 -6.45 8.59 -14.72
CA THR A 36 -5.67 8.12 -15.87
C THR A 36 -4.71 9.20 -16.36
N ASP A 37 -3.68 8.77 -17.10
CA ASP A 37 -2.72 9.66 -17.76
C ASP A 37 -2.12 10.70 -16.80
N HIS A 38 -2.10 11.97 -17.21
CA HIS A 38 -1.56 13.09 -16.43
C HIS A 38 -2.21 13.24 -15.05
N ARG A 39 -3.52 12.97 -14.94
CA ARG A 39 -4.22 13.08 -13.65
C ARG A 39 -3.72 12.02 -12.66
N ALA A 40 -3.42 10.82 -13.15
CA ALA A 40 -2.85 9.77 -12.31
C ALA A 40 -1.42 10.11 -11.88
N GLU A 41 -0.62 10.69 -12.77
CA GLU A 41 0.76 11.11 -12.49
C GLU A 41 0.81 12.25 -11.45
N GLU A 42 -0.01 13.28 -11.62
CA GLU A 42 -0.13 14.37 -10.66
C GLU A 42 -0.55 13.85 -9.29
N PHE A 43 -1.62 13.04 -9.23
CA PHE A 43 -2.11 12.54 -7.96
C PHE A 43 -1.15 11.54 -7.30
N LEU A 44 -0.45 10.70 -8.09
CA LEU A 44 0.60 9.84 -7.54
C LEU A 44 1.75 10.66 -6.92
N THR A 45 2.14 11.77 -7.56
CA THR A 45 3.15 12.69 -7.01
C THR A 45 2.71 13.24 -5.65
N GLU A 46 1.45 13.64 -5.52
CA GLU A 46 0.89 14.13 -4.26
C GLU A 46 0.84 13.04 -3.19
N VAL A 47 0.40 11.82 -3.54
CA VAL A 47 0.30 10.69 -2.62
C VAL A 47 1.68 10.26 -2.10
N VAL A 48 2.68 10.16 -2.97
CA VAL A 48 4.05 9.80 -2.57
C VAL A 48 4.67 10.88 -1.71
N LEU A 49 4.49 12.16 -2.09
CA LEU A 49 4.97 13.27 -1.27
C LEU A 49 4.30 13.28 0.12
N ALA A 50 3.00 13.01 0.19
CA ALA A 50 2.28 12.91 1.45
C ALA A 50 2.85 11.78 2.34
N ASN A 51 3.10 10.59 1.79
CA ASN A 51 3.73 9.48 2.52
C ASN A 51 5.13 9.86 3.07
N VAL A 52 5.97 10.45 2.24
CA VAL A 52 7.32 10.86 2.64
C VAL A 52 7.25 11.95 3.71
N VAL A 53 6.39 12.95 3.55
CA VAL A 53 6.22 14.03 4.53
C VAL A 53 5.66 13.52 5.85
N SER A 54 4.59 12.72 5.83
CA SER A 54 3.98 12.20 7.07
C SER A 54 4.91 11.29 7.87
N SER A 55 5.87 10.66 7.19
CA SER A 55 6.86 9.77 7.82
C SER A 55 8.08 10.52 8.38
N ASN A 56 8.31 11.78 7.99
CA ASN A 56 9.56 12.49 8.30
C ASN A 56 9.36 13.89 8.93
N CYS A 57 8.16 14.46 8.85
CA CYS A 57 7.86 15.80 9.34
C CYS A 57 6.99 15.75 10.61
N ALA A 58 7.52 16.29 11.72
CA ALA A 58 6.78 16.38 12.97
C ALA A 58 5.53 17.27 12.84
N GLY A 59 4.41 16.84 13.43
CA GLY A 59 3.12 17.52 13.36
C GLY A 59 2.24 17.14 12.16
N PHE A 60 2.72 16.25 11.28
CA PHE A 60 1.99 15.70 10.14
C PHE A 60 1.97 14.16 10.15
N GLU A 61 2.22 13.56 11.32
CA GLU A 61 2.16 12.12 11.51
C GLU A 61 0.75 11.59 11.24
N ILE A 62 0.68 10.37 10.74
CA ILE A 62 -0.56 9.66 10.40
C ILE A 62 -0.62 8.33 11.14
N THR A 63 -1.82 7.77 11.25
CA THR A 63 -2.04 6.43 11.82
C THR A 63 -1.60 5.32 10.87
N ASP A 64 -1.40 4.10 11.38
CA ASP A 64 -1.07 2.92 10.55
C ASP A 64 -2.12 2.64 9.47
N ALA A 65 -3.40 2.90 9.77
CA ALA A 65 -4.51 2.74 8.83
C ALA A 65 -4.46 3.80 7.71
N GLU A 66 -4.15 5.05 8.03
CA GLU A 66 -3.93 6.12 7.04
C GLU A 66 -2.68 5.88 6.20
N TRP A 67 -1.62 5.33 6.81
CA TRP A 67 -0.41 4.95 6.10
C TRP A 67 -0.68 3.81 5.10
N SER A 68 -1.46 2.79 5.47
CA SER A 68 -1.92 1.77 4.51
C SER A 68 -2.79 2.39 3.41
N LEU A 69 -3.72 3.28 3.76
CA LEU A 69 -4.55 3.96 2.76
C LEU A 69 -3.68 4.68 1.73
N LEU A 70 -2.68 5.45 2.17
CA LEU A 70 -1.77 6.19 1.29
C LEU A 70 -0.92 5.25 0.43
N THR A 71 -0.20 4.31 1.06
CA THR A 71 0.77 3.47 0.36
C THR A 71 0.11 2.51 -0.62
N ASP A 72 -0.99 1.86 -0.24
CA ASP A 72 -1.72 0.95 -1.13
C ASP A 72 -2.42 1.70 -2.27
N SER A 73 -2.86 2.94 -2.05
CA SER A 73 -3.39 3.80 -3.12
C SER A 73 -2.31 4.23 -4.10
N ALA A 74 -1.10 4.49 -3.60
CA ALA A 74 0.06 4.81 -4.43
C ALA A 74 0.42 3.64 -5.36
N ASP A 75 0.38 2.40 -4.85
CA ASP A 75 0.59 1.18 -5.65
C ASP A 75 -0.50 0.99 -6.73
N ILE A 76 -1.77 1.29 -6.41
CA ILE A 76 -2.86 1.29 -7.41
C ILE A 76 -2.57 2.28 -8.55
N LEU A 77 -2.14 3.50 -8.23
CA LEU A 77 -1.83 4.51 -9.24
C LEU A 77 -0.61 4.11 -10.06
N ALA A 78 0.48 3.70 -9.39
CA ALA A 78 1.75 3.36 -10.04
C ALA A 78 1.62 2.12 -10.94
N TYR A 79 1.16 1.00 -10.39
CA TYR A 79 1.14 -0.28 -11.10
C TYR A 79 -0.19 -0.53 -11.81
N GLY A 80 -1.29 -0.03 -11.24
CA GLY A 80 -2.62 -0.19 -11.80
C GLY A 80 -2.91 0.77 -12.95
N GLN A 81 -2.73 2.08 -12.73
CA GLN A 81 -3.11 3.10 -13.71
C GLN A 81 -1.96 3.45 -14.67
N LEU A 82 -0.78 3.73 -14.13
CA LEU A 82 0.37 4.21 -14.91
C LEU A 82 1.25 3.08 -15.46
N LYS A 83 1.05 1.84 -14.98
CA LYS A 83 1.79 0.64 -15.42
C LYS A 83 3.31 0.82 -15.32
N LEU A 84 3.77 1.49 -14.27
CA LEU A 84 5.18 1.75 -14.01
C LEU A 84 5.91 0.47 -13.62
N SER A 85 7.20 0.40 -13.96
CA SER A 85 8.10 -0.53 -13.29
C SER A 85 8.43 -0.03 -11.88
N THR A 86 8.92 -0.90 -11.00
CA THR A 86 9.39 -0.50 -9.67
C THR A 86 10.52 0.55 -9.77
N ASP A 87 11.42 0.39 -10.75
CA ASP A 87 12.53 1.32 -10.96
C ASP A 87 12.05 2.71 -11.42
N ASP A 88 11.06 2.76 -12.31
CA ASP A 88 10.46 4.03 -12.77
C ASP A 88 9.68 4.70 -11.64
N TYR A 89 8.94 3.90 -10.85
CA TYR A 89 8.18 4.42 -9.72
C TYR A 89 9.10 5.04 -8.66
N ASP A 90 10.20 4.36 -8.31
CA ASP A 90 11.22 4.89 -7.41
C ASP A 90 11.88 6.16 -7.98
N SER A 91 12.34 6.09 -9.24
CA SER A 91 13.11 7.16 -9.87
C SER A 91 12.28 8.44 -10.11
N TYR A 92 11.02 8.31 -10.49
CA TYR A 92 10.18 9.43 -10.90
C TYR A 92 9.33 10.01 -9.78
N PHE A 93 9.05 9.25 -8.71
CA PHE A 93 8.14 9.70 -7.65
C PHE A 93 8.80 9.69 -6.26
N TYR A 94 9.36 8.57 -5.79
CA TYR A 94 9.94 8.52 -4.45
C TYR A 94 11.22 9.35 -4.34
N LYS A 95 12.14 9.21 -5.29
CA LYS A 95 13.38 9.99 -5.27
C LYS A 95 13.12 11.50 -5.23
N PRO A 96 12.29 12.09 -6.11
CA PRO A 96 11.95 13.51 -6.00
C PRO A 96 11.24 13.91 -4.70
N ALA A 97 10.40 13.04 -4.13
CA ALA A 97 9.75 13.30 -2.85
C ALA A 97 10.75 13.34 -1.69
N PHE A 98 11.73 12.44 -1.66
CA PHE A 98 12.83 12.50 -0.68
C PHE A 98 13.74 13.72 -0.92
N ASP A 99 14.11 14.01 -2.17
CA ASP A 99 14.91 15.19 -2.53
C ASP A 99 14.20 16.51 -2.12
N ALA A 100 12.87 16.51 -1.94
CA ALA A 100 12.13 17.66 -1.42
C ALA A 100 12.43 17.93 0.06
N LEU A 101 12.69 16.90 0.88
CA LEU A 101 12.98 17.05 2.31
C LEU A 101 14.30 17.78 2.58
N ASP A 102 15.23 17.77 1.62
CA ASP A 102 16.51 18.48 1.73
C ASP A 102 16.34 20.01 1.70
N LYS A 103 15.18 20.52 1.27
CA LYS A 103 14.89 21.95 1.19
C LYS A 103 14.38 22.47 2.55
N PRO A 104 14.97 23.54 3.10
CA PRO A 104 14.44 24.18 4.30
C PRO A 104 13.00 24.66 4.08
N GLY A 105 12.12 24.42 5.05
CA GLY A 105 10.72 24.83 4.98
C GLY A 105 9.78 23.81 4.32
N THR A 106 10.29 22.67 3.83
CA THR A 106 9.46 21.67 3.15
C THR A 106 8.36 21.11 4.06
N CYS A 107 8.65 20.84 5.34
CA CYS A 107 7.63 20.30 6.24
C CYS A 107 6.48 21.29 6.45
N GLU A 108 6.76 22.57 6.61
CA GLU A 108 5.74 23.62 6.78
C GLU A 108 4.94 23.86 5.49
N GLU A 109 5.61 23.79 4.34
CA GLU A 109 4.98 24.01 3.03
C GLU A 109 4.13 22.82 2.58
N LYS A 110 4.66 21.59 2.73
CA LYS A 110 4.07 20.37 2.17
C LYS A 110 3.25 19.57 3.18
N GLY A 111 3.52 19.72 4.47
CA GLY A 111 2.79 19.07 5.55
C GLY A 111 1.26 19.18 5.44
N PRO A 112 0.68 20.37 5.21
CA PRO A 112 -0.77 20.52 5.06
C PRO A 112 -1.37 19.71 3.90
N GLY A 113 -0.57 19.26 2.93
CA GLY A 113 -0.99 18.41 1.83
C GLY A 113 -1.35 16.98 2.24
N VAL A 114 -0.80 16.47 3.36
CA VAL A 114 -1.07 15.09 3.83
C VAL A 114 -2.57 14.86 4.06
N GLU A 115 -3.21 15.77 4.80
CA GLU A 115 -4.65 15.68 5.09
C GLU A 115 -5.52 15.89 3.84
N GLN A 116 -5.06 16.71 2.90
CA GLN A 116 -5.78 16.94 1.63
C GLN A 116 -5.81 15.66 0.79
N VAL A 117 -4.67 14.99 0.66
CA VAL A 117 -4.57 13.71 -0.05
C VAL A 117 -5.42 12.64 0.63
N LEU A 118 -5.28 12.46 1.95
CA LEU A 118 -6.09 11.48 2.68
C LEU A 118 -7.59 11.74 2.55
N SER A 119 -8.02 13.00 2.55
CA SER A 119 -9.41 13.39 2.31
C SER A 119 -9.88 13.01 0.91
N GLU A 120 -9.04 13.23 -0.11
CA GLU A 120 -9.35 12.85 -1.49
C GLU A 120 -9.48 11.32 -1.62
N LEU A 121 -8.57 10.55 -1.03
CA LEU A 121 -8.66 9.08 -1.02
C LEU A 121 -9.95 8.58 -0.35
N VAL A 122 -10.37 9.21 0.75
CA VAL A 122 -11.67 8.91 1.38
C VAL A 122 -12.84 9.30 0.48
N ALA A 123 -12.75 10.45 -0.21
CA ALA A 123 -13.79 10.88 -1.16
C ALA A 123 -13.94 9.91 -2.35
N GLN A 124 -12.86 9.26 -2.76
CA GLN A 124 -12.86 8.18 -3.75
C GLN A 124 -13.26 6.81 -3.17
N GLY A 125 -13.81 6.77 -1.95
CA GLY A 125 -14.39 5.58 -1.34
C GLY A 125 -13.44 4.76 -0.48
N GLY A 126 -12.23 5.25 -0.24
CA GLY A 126 -11.30 4.69 0.75
C GLY A 126 -11.77 4.91 2.19
N SER A 127 -11.09 4.28 3.15
CA SER A 127 -11.41 4.36 4.58
C SER A 127 -10.15 4.57 5.40
N ARG A 128 -10.26 5.37 6.47
CA ARG A 128 -9.24 5.49 7.52
C ARG A 128 -9.45 4.50 8.68
N ASP A 129 -10.57 3.78 8.66
CA ASP A 129 -10.86 2.73 9.63
C ASP A 129 -10.28 1.38 9.17
N PRO A 130 -9.61 0.64 10.07
CA PRO A 130 -9.21 -0.75 9.82
C PRO A 130 -10.39 -1.62 9.42
N LEU A 131 -10.17 -2.52 8.46
CA LEU A 131 -11.13 -3.56 8.15
C LEU A 131 -11.29 -4.51 9.36
N PRO A 132 -12.51 -5.02 9.62
CA PRO A 132 -12.76 -5.85 10.81
C PRO A 132 -12.10 -7.24 10.74
N ASP A 133 -11.74 -7.71 9.54
CA ASP A 133 -11.11 -9.02 9.29
C ASP A 133 -9.82 -8.80 8.50
N GLN A 134 -8.69 -8.80 9.21
CA GLN A 134 -7.38 -8.44 8.67
C GLN A 134 -6.73 -9.59 7.89
N GLU A 135 -6.94 -10.84 8.33
CA GLU A 135 -6.48 -12.02 7.60
C GLU A 135 -7.14 -12.11 6.23
N LYS A 136 -8.47 -11.94 6.16
CA LYS A 136 -9.17 -11.92 4.89
C LYS A 136 -8.74 -10.74 4.02
N ALA A 137 -8.59 -9.55 4.61
CA ALA A 137 -8.15 -8.37 3.88
C ALA A 137 -6.76 -8.56 3.25
N TYR A 138 -5.84 -9.23 3.93
CA TYR A 138 -4.52 -9.57 3.39
C TYR A 138 -4.60 -10.49 2.17
N GLU A 139 -5.46 -11.51 2.21
CA GLU A 139 -5.66 -12.43 1.08
C GLU A 139 -6.23 -11.70 -0.13
N GLU A 140 -7.24 -10.86 0.08
CA GLU A 140 -7.84 -10.03 -0.97
C GLU A 140 -6.85 -9.01 -1.54
N TRP A 141 -6.11 -8.31 -0.68
CA TRP A 141 -5.07 -7.36 -1.07
C TRP A 141 -3.97 -8.01 -1.92
N ARG A 142 -3.47 -9.18 -1.50
CA ARG A 142 -2.42 -9.90 -2.24
C ARG A 142 -2.92 -10.32 -3.62
N ALA A 143 -4.11 -10.91 -3.68
CA ALA A 143 -4.70 -11.32 -4.95
C ALA A 143 -4.92 -10.12 -5.89
N TYR A 144 -5.26 -8.96 -5.33
CA TYR A 144 -5.39 -7.73 -6.09
C TYR A 144 -4.04 -7.21 -6.61
N MET A 145 -3.00 -7.15 -5.78
CA MET A 145 -1.66 -6.71 -6.21
C MET A 145 -1.04 -7.66 -7.25
N ASP A 146 -1.18 -8.98 -7.08
CA ASP A 146 -0.75 -9.98 -8.07
C ASP A 146 -1.44 -9.74 -9.44
N ALA A 147 -2.71 -9.32 -9.43
CA ALA A 147 -3.43 -8.98 -10.66
C ALA A 147 -2.91 -7.69 -11.32
N LEU A 148 -2.50 -6.69 -10.54
CA LEU A 148 -1.91 -5.45 -11.08
C LEU A 148 -0.56 -5.73 -11.76
N GLU A 149 0.31 -6.50 -11.11
CA GLU A 149 1.64 -6.85 -11.61
C GLU A 149 1.60 -7.75 -12.85
N SER A 150 0.73 -8.75 -12.86
CA SER A 150 0.54 -9.63 -14.03
C SER A 150 -0.04 -8.88 -15.23
N GLY A 151 -0.90 -7.89 -14.99
CA GLY A 151 -1.38 -6.97 -16.02
C GLY A 151 -0.31 -6.02 -16.57
N ALA A 152 0.64 -5.58 -15.72
CA ALA A 152 1.77 -4.74 -16.12
C ALA A 152 2.84 -5.52 -16.93
N SER A 153 2.92 -6.84 -16.74
CA SER A 153 3.96 -7.70 -17.32
C SER A 153 3.67 -8.24 -18.74
N THR A 154 2.63 -7.77 -19.44
CA THR A 154 2.36 -8.28 -20.80
C THR A 154 3.39 -7.71 -21.79
N PRO A 155 4.31 -8.53 -22.36
CA PRO A 155 5.25 -8.04 -23.36
C PRO A 155 4.47 -7.71 -24.64
N ALA A 156 4.77 -6.57 -25.26
CA ALA A 156 4.24 -6.23 -26.57
C ALA A 156 4.45 -7.40 -27.56
N PRO A 157 3.46 -7.74 -28.41
CA PRO A 157 3.59 -8.86 -29.33
C PRO A 157 4.74 -8.58 -30.32
N THR A 158 5.83 -9.33 -30.18
CA THR A 158 6.96 -9.31 -31.10
C THR A 158 6.43 -9.68 -32.49
N LYS A 159 6.41 -8.70 -33.41
CA LYS A 159 6.07 -8.95 -34.81
C LYS A 159 7.07 -9.95 -35.41
N THR A 160 6.66 -11.20 -35.57
CA THR A 160 7.41 -12.19 -36.32
C THR A 160 7.47 -11.73 -37.78
N LYS A 161 8.67 -11.32 -38.24
CA LYS A 161 8.94 -11.14 -39.67
C LYS A 161 8.93 -12.52 -40.33
N THR A 162 7.92 -12.79 -41.15
CA THR A 162 7.92 -13.93 -42.07
C THR A 162 8.93 -13.69 -43.18
N LYS A 163 9.76 -14.69 -43.42
CA LYS A 163 10.81 -14.75 -44.46
C LYS A 163 10.21 -14.96 -45.84
#